data_AF-A0A2K0Y5P7-F1
#
_entry.id   AF-A0A2K0Y5P7-F1
#
_cell.length_a   1.000
_cell.length_b   1.000
_cell.length_c   1.000
_cell.angle_alpha   90.00
_cell.angle_beta   90.00
_cell.angle_gamma   90.00
#
_symmetry.space_group_name_H-M   'P 1'
#
loop_
_entity.id
_entity.type
_entity.pdbx_description
1 polymer ?
#
loop_
_entity_poly.entity_id
_entity_poly.type
_entity_poly.pdbx_seq_one_letter_code
_entity_poly.pdbx_strand_id
1 'polypeptide(L)'
;MRLALAAALLSGAMPAFAAETATLIGERRARAEWSRAENRQSCAPLALAAPGDPEGTPRAASFGGGWGVAFDLPGLRSAYGFAGTGLLPDDRADARLQRRRLTEQWPYMRELARLPAPSFAGYGQEGAQRYPAANPGGKGLHSLAYLRVGGQRCTYNVWSRISRAHLEWLLDNLRLLRR
;
A
#
# COMPACT_ATOMS: atom_id res chain seq x y z
N MET A 1 9.56 -69.37 25.00
CA MET A 1 8.38 -68.49 24.88
C MET A 1 8.86 -67.16 24.32
N ARG A 2 8.46 -66.83 23.08
CA ARG A 2 8.89 -65.63 22.33
C ARG A 2 8.11 -64.41 22.83
N LEU A 3 8.77 -63.29 23.07
CA LEU A 3 8.14 -61.97 22.99
C LEU A 3 9.14 -60.97 22.41
N ALA A 4 8.88 -60.58 21.16
CA ALA A 4 9.54 -59.48 20.48
C ALA A 4 8.75 -58.20 20.79
N LEU A 5 9.44 -57.13 21.23
CA LEU A 5 8.87 -55.78 21.25
C LEU A 5 9.28 -55.08 19.95
N ALA A 6 8.31 -54.82 19.09
CA ALA A 6 8.43 -53.92 17.95
C ALA A 6 8.11 -52.50 18.44
N ALA A 7 9.07 -51.57 18.34
CA ALA A 7 8.84 -50.15 18.54
C ALA A 7 8.35 -49.53 17.22
N ALA A 8 7.08 -49.11 17.21
CA ALA A 8 6.48 -48.41 16.09
C ALA A 8 6.96 -46.94 16.05
N LEU A 9 7.58 -46.54 14.93
CA LEU A 9 7.91 -45.15 14.62
C LEU A 9 6.64 -44.42 14.18
N LEU A 10 6.16 -43.49 15.00
CA LEU A 10 5.09 -42.55 14.64
C LEU A 10 5.69 -41.41 13.80
N SER A 11 5.64 -41.54 12.48
CA SER A 11 5.89 -40.45 11.53
C SER A 11 4.72 -39.48 11.56
N GLY A 12 4.80 -38.45 12.40
CA GLY A 12 3.86 -37.32 12.38
C GLY A 12 4.12 -36.42 11.17
N ALA A 13 3.38 -36.62 10.09
CA ALA A 13 3.31 -35.66 9.01
C ALA A 13 2.56 -34.40 9.50
N MET A 14 3.30 -33.32 9.74
CA MET A 14 2.72 -31.99 9.96
C MET A 14 1.91 -31.60 8.71
N PRO A 15 0.67 -31.13 8.83
CA PRO A 15 -0.07 -30.63 7.68
C PRO A 15 0.66 -29.41 7.12
N ALA A 16 1.09 -29.50 5.86
CA ALA A 16 1.53 -28.35 5.11
C ALA A 16 0.34 -27.39 4.99
N PHE A 17 0.35 -26.30 5.76
CA PHE A 17 -0.51 -25.15 5.48
C PHE A 17 -0.12 -24.65 4.10
N ALA A 18 -0.87 -25.07 3.08
CA ALA A 18 -0.84 -24.43 1.79
C ALA A 18 -1.25 -22.97 2.04
N ALA A 19 -0.28 -22.06 1.97
CA ALA A 19 -0.56 -20.64 1.98
C ALA A 19 -1.41 -20.37 0.74
N GLU A 20 -2.71 -20.25 0.93
CA GLU A 20 -3.62 -19.76 -0.10
C GLU A 20 -3.05 -18.41 -0.56
N THR A 21 -2.56 -18.36 -1.80
CA THR A 21 -2.08 -17.12 -2.40
C THR A 21 -3.29 -16.22 -2.55
N ALA A 22 -3.56 -15.42 -1.52
CA ALA A 22 -4.60 -14.41 -1.53
C ALA A 22 -4.39 -13.55 -2.78
N THR A 23 -5.41 -13.51 -3.64
CA THR A 23 -5.35 -12.70 -4.86
C THR A 23 -5.35 -11.23 -4.45
N LEU A 24 -4.25 -10.53 -4.70
CA LEU A 24 -4.13 -9.12 -4.37
C LEU A 24 -4.79 -8.24 -5.42
N ILE A 25 -5.58 -7.28 -4.95
CA ILE A 25 -6.37 -6.38 -5.79
C ILE A 25 -5.44 -5.34 -6.44
N GLY A 26 -5.54 -5.23 -7.76
CA GLY A 26 -4.71 -4.36 -8.57
C GLY A 26 -3.30 -4.89 -8.87
N GLU A 27 -2.89 -6.06 -8.34
CA GLU A 27 -1.53 -6.59 -8.48
C GLU A 27 -1.08 -6.72 -9.95
N ARG A 28 -1.89 -7.34 -10.81
CA ARG A 28 -1.53 -7.51 -12.23
C ARG A 28 -1.24 -6.17 -12.91
N ARG A 29 -2.05 -5.15 -12.61
CA ARG A 29 -1.86 -3.79 -13.15
C ARG A 29 -0.62 -3.14 -12.54
N ALA A 30 -0.45 -3.24 -11.22
CA ALA A 30 0.71 -2.71 -10.53
C ALA A 30 2.02 -3.26 -11.11
N ARG A 31 2.12 -4.59 -11.30
CA ARG A 31 3.30 -5.25 -11.90
C ARG A 31 3.55 -4.80 -13.33
N ALA A 32 2.50 -4.72 -14.16
CA ALA A 32 2.62 -4.25 -15.54
C ALA A 32 3.19 -2.83 -15.62
N GLU A 33 2.64 -1.87 -14.87
CA GLU A 33 3.13 -0.49 -14.90
C GLU A 33 4.51 -0.36 -14.22
N TRP A 34 4.71 -1.02 -13.07
CA TRP A 34 5.99 -1.02 -12.36
C TRP A 34 7.14 -1.58 -13.19
N SER A 35 6.91 -2.60 -14.03
CA SER A 35 7.94 -3.19 -14.88
C SER A 35 8.59 -2.18 -15.85
N ARG A 36 7.92 -1.06 -16.10
CA ARG A 36 8.36 0.03 -16.98
C ARG A 36 8.93 1.22 -16.22
N ALA A 37 8.82 1.23 -14.89
CA ALA A 37 9.26 2.35 -14.05
C ALA A 37 10.79 2.42 -13.97
N GLU A 38 11.32 3.64 -14.00
CA GLU A 38 12.74 3.94 -13.93
C GLU A 38 13.38 3.49 -12.60
N ASN A 39 12.59 3.45 -11.52
CA ASN A 39 13.04 3.09 -10.18
C ASN A 39 12.77 1.62 -9.81
N ARG A 40 12.34 0.77 -10.75
CA ARG A 40 11.94 -0.63 -10.48
C ARG A 40 13.00 -1.49 -9.79
N GLN A 41 14.28 -1.18 -9.98
CA GLN A 41 15.38 -1.90 -9.31
C GLN A 41 15.49 -1.57 -7.81
N SER A 42 15.02 -0.39 -7.40
CA SER A 42 15.15 0.13 -6.03
C SER A 42 13.82 0.16 -5.28
N CYS A 43 12.69 0.16 -6.01
CA CYS A 43 11.34 0.30 -5.47
C CYS A 43 10.51 -0.89 -5.91
N ALA A 44 9.78 -1.51 -5.00
CA ALA A 44 8.87 -2.61 -5.26
C ALA A 44 7.44 -2.10 -5.41
N PRO A 45 6.59 -2.80 -6.18
CA PRO A 45 5.21 -2.36 -6.36
C PRO A 45 4.36 -2.67 -5.13
N LEU A 46 3.20 -2.03 -5.07
CA LEU A 46 2.17 -2.24 -4.05
C LEU A 46 0.93 -2.89 -4.67
N ALA A 47 0.09 -3.51 -3.84
CA ALA A 47 -1.27 -3.92 -4.17
C ALA A 47 -2.17 -3.83 -2.93
N LEU A 48 -3.47 -4.03 -3.09
CA LEU A 48 -4.44 -4.07 -1.98
C LEU A 48 -4.74 -5.51 -1.57
N ALA A 49 -4.87 -5.75 -0.27
CA ALA A 49 -5.22 -7.06 0.28
C ALA A 49 -6.70 -7.43 0.10
N ALA A 50 -7.56 -6.44 -0.15
CA ALA A 50 -9.01 -6.58 -0.28
C ALA A 50 -9.53 -5.55 -1.30
N PRO A 51 -10.71 -5.78 -1.90
CA PRO A 51 -11.36 -4.77 -2.73
C PRO A 51 -11.83 -3.60 -1.87
N GLY A 52 -11.83 -2.39 -2.45
CA GLY A 52 -12.43 -1.23 -1.80
C GLY A 52 -13.94 -1.41 -1.63
N ASP A 53 -14.53 -0.62 -0.74
CA ASP A 53 -15.97 -0.49 -0.64
C ASP A 53 -16.36 0.98 -0.90
N PRO A 54 -16.97 1.28 -2.07
CA PRO A 54 -17.31 0.35 -3.16
C PRO A 54 -16.10 -0.15 -3.97
N GLU A 55 -16.24 -1.32 -4.60
CA GLU A 55 -15.19 -1.91 -5.43
C GLU A 55 -15.04 -1.15 -6.76
N GLY A 56 -13.83 -0.66 -7.04
CA GLY A 56 -13.50 0.04 -8.28
C GLY A 56 -12.78 -0.85 -9.30
N THR A 57 -12.84 -0.43 -10.57
CA THR A 57 -12.19 -1.12 -11.69
C THR A 57 -10.73 -0.64 -11.84
N PRO A 58 -9.72 -1.53 -11.76
CA PRO A 58 -8.32 -1.14 -11.83
C PRO A 58 -7.89 -0.70 -13.24
N ARG A 59 -7.16 0.40 -13.33
CA ARG A 59 -6.62 1.01 -14.55
C ARG A 59 -5.21 1.56 -14.29
N ALA A 60 -4.40 1.66 -15.34
CA ALA A 60 -3.14 2.41 -15.26
C ALA A 60 -3.41 3.88 -14.91
N ALA A 61 -2.67 4.40 -13.95
CA ALA A 61 -2.62 5.83 -13.65
C ALA A 61 -1.37 6.43 -14.30
N SER A 62 -1.53 7.57 -14.96
CA SER A 62 -0.44 8.27 -15.66
C SER A 62 0.09 9.39 -14.79
N PHE A 63 1.40 9.41 -14.58
CA PHE A 63 2.14 10.43 -13.83
C PHE A 63 3.37 10.87 -14.62
N GLY A 64 4.00 11.98 -14.24
CA GLY A 64 5.24 12.45 -14.86
C GLY A 64 6.48 11.55 -14.65
N GLY A 65 6.33 10.48 -13.87
CA GLY A 65 7.35 9.45 -13.60
C GLY A 65 6.79 8.33 -12.70
N GLY A 66 7.54 7.25 -12.52
CA GLY A 66 7.14 6.11 -11.70
C GLY A 66 6.02 5.26 -12.31
N TRP A 67 5.08 4.78 -11.48
CA TRP A 67 3.98 3.91 -11.88
C TRP A 67 2.78 4.08 -10.96
N GLY A 68 1.58 3.69 -11.40
CA GLY A 68 0.46 3.56 -10.46
C GLY A 68 -0.81 2.94 -11.01
N VAL A 69 -1.71 2.65 -10.08
CA VAL A 69 -3.00 2.02 -10.32
C VAL A 69 -4.08 2.94 -9.77
N ALA A 70 -5.00 3.34 -10.65
CA ALA A 70 -6.25 3.99 -10.28
C ALA A 70 -7.37 2.96 -10.30
N PHE A 71 -8.37 3.16 -9.45
CA PHE A 71 -9.61 2.40 -9.45
C PHE A 71 -10.74 3.36 -9.79
N ASP A 72 -11.48 3.04 -10.85
CA ASP A 72 -12.59 3.84 -11.34
C ASP A 72 -13.90 3.28 -10.76
N LEU A 73 -14.80 4.16 -10.31
CA LEU A 73 -16.19 3.82 -9.93
C LEU A 73 -17.16 4.38 -10.97
N PRO A 74 -18.42 3.89 -11.03
CA PRO A 74 -19.44 4.48 -11.89
C PRO A 74 -19.55 6.00 -11.67
N GLY A 75 -19.36 6.77 -12.75
CA GLY A 75 -19.38 8.24 -12.70
C GLY A 75 -18.19 8.90 -11.99
N LEU A 76 -17.20 8.14 -11.49
CA LEU A 76 -16.07 8.68 -10.75
C LEU A 76 -14.76 8.01 -11.16
N ARG A 77 -14.10 8.61 -12.16
CA ARG A 77 -12.75 8.19 -12.60
C ARG A 77 -11.70 8.51 -11.54
N SER A 78 -10.73 7.62 -11.35
CA SER A 78 -9.68 7.70 -10.35
C SER A 78 -10.25 7.93 -8.94
N ALA A 79 -11.34 7.21 -8.62
CA ALA A 79 -12.01 7.29 -7.34
C ALA A 79 -11.03 7.05 -6.18
N TYR A 80 -10.09 6.13 -6.36
CA TYR A 80 -8.97 5.93 -5.45
C TYR A 80 -7.80 5.27 -6.18
N GLY A 81 -6.67 5.12 -5.49
CA GLY A 81 -5.54 4.38 -6.04
C GLY A 81 -4.25 4.54 -5.26
N PHE A 82 -3.19 3.95 -5.81
CA PHE A 82 -1.84 3.98 -5.26
C PHE A 82 -0.80 4.05 -6.38
N ALA A 83 0.34 4.68 -6.10
CA ALA A 83 1.41 4.90 -7.06
C ALA A 83 2.77 4.93 -6.37
N GLY A 84 3.81 4.40 -7.01
CA GLY A 84 5.18 4.71 -6.65
C GLY A 84 5.59 5.97 -7.40
N THR A 85 6.02 7.00 -6.69
CA THR A 85 6.62 8.17 -7.35
C THR A 85 7.91 7.72 -8.02
N GLY A 86 8.35 8.41 -9.07
CA GLY A 86 9.67 8.19 -9.65
C GLY A 86 10.79 8.45 -8.64
N LEU A 87 12.00 8.72 -9.12
CA LEU A 87 13.11 9.07 -8.23
C LEU A 87 12.95 10.50 -7.69
N LEU A 88 12.67 10.65 -6.39
CA LEU A 88 12.67 11.96 -5.74
C LEU A 88 14.01 12.19 -5.01
N PRO A 89 14.57 13.42 -5.01
CA PRO A 89 15.78 13.74 -4.24
C PRO A 89 15.64 13.37 -2.75
N ASP A 90 14.45 13.57 -2.20
CA ASP A 90 14.13 13.33 -0.79
C ASP A 90 14.02 11.85 -0.41
N ASP A 91 13.92 10.95 -1.39
CA ASP A 91 13.89 9.51 -1.15
C ASP A 91 15.20 8.99 -0.56
N ARG A 92 16.30 9.76 -0.69
CA ARG A 92 17.62 9.42 -0.15
C ARG A 92 17.74 9.68 1.35
N ALA A 93 16.83 10.47 1.93
CA ALA A 93 16.82 10.78 3.36
C ALA A 93 16.56 9.53 4.21
N ASP A 94 17.10 9.50 5.42
CA ASP A 94 16.79 8.43 6.37
C ASP A 94 15.33 8.51 6.86
N ALA A 95 14.88 7.44 7.51
CA ALA A 95 13.50 7.32 7.98
C ALA A 95 13.09 8.40 9.00
N ARG A 96 14.02 8.86 9.85
CA ARG A 96 13.74 9.88 10.86
C ARG A 96 13.54 11.25 10.20
N LEU A 97 14.40 11.58 9.23
CA LEU A 97 14.30 12.81 8.46
C LEU A 97 13.01 12.84 7.63
N GLN A 98 12.68 11.75 6.94
CA GLN A 98 11.42 11.65 6.17
C GLN A 98 10.19 11.75 7.07
N ARG A 99 10.19 11.11 8.24
CA ARG A 99 9.10 11.22 9.22
C ARG A 99 8.88 12.66 9.65
N ARG A 100 9.96 13.38 9.99
CA ARG A 100 9.89 14.78 10.41
C ARG A 100 9.27 15.63 9.30
N ARG A 101 9.73 15.50 8.07
CA ARG A 101 9.20 16.22 6.91
C ARG A 101 7.71 15.96 6.70
N LEU A 102 7.28 14.69 6.75
CA LEU A 102 5.85 14.37 6.60
C LEU A 102 5.02 14.91 7.78
N THR A 103 5.57 14.95 8.99
CA THR A 103 4.89 15.52 10.16
C THR A 103 4.76 17.04 10.06
N GLU A 104 5.76 17.72 9.50
CA GLU A 104 5.71 19.17 9.24
C GLU A 104 4.76 19.50 8.09
N GLN A 105 4.71 18.65 7.06
CA GLN A 105 3.91 18.86 5.87
C GLN A 105 2.43 18.53 6.10
N TRP A 106 2.13 17.40 6.73
CA TRP A 106 0.77 16.85 6.76
C TRP A 106 0.13 16.96 8.15
N PRO A 107 -1.19 17.20 8.21
CA PRO A 107 -1.91 17.34 9.48
C PRO A 107 -2.13 16.03 10.24
N TYR A 108 -2.04 14.89 9.56
CA TYR A 108 -2.26 13.58 10.15
C TYR A 108 -1.11 12.63 9.78
N MET A 109 -0.76 11.76 10.72
CA MET A 109 0.25 10.71 10.55
C MET A 109 -0.35 9.34 10.85
N ARG A 110 0.11 8.31 10.14
CA ARG A 110 -0.29 6.92 10.35
C ARG A 110 0.91 5.98 10.26
N GLU A 111 1.03 5.05 11.20
CA GLU A 111 1.96 3.91 11.09
C GLU A 111 1.37 2.82 10.19
N LEU A 112 2.20 2.21 9.35
CA LEU A 112 1.77 1.19 8.40
C LEU A 112 2.32 -0.18 8.80
N ALA A 113 1.74 -0.76 9.85
CA ALA A 113 2.24 -2.00 10.48
C ALA A 113 2.23 -3.24 9.56
N ARG A 114 1.49 -3.21 8.45
CA ARG A 114 1.44 -4.30 7.45
C ARG A 114 2.55 -4.21 6.41
N LEU A 115 3.35 -3.15 6.42
CA LEU A 115 4.49 -2.94 5.54
C LEU A 115 5.81 -3.05 6.33
N PRO A 116 6.95 -3.37 5.68
CA PRO A 116 8.23 -3.49 6.36
C PRO A 116 8.60 -2.24 7.16
N ALA A 117 9.01 -2.39 8.41
CA ALA A 117 9.34 -1.25 9.25
C ALA A 117 10.66 -0.57 8.84
N PRO A 118 10.81 0.75 9.07
CA PRO A 118 9.75 1.69 9.44
C PRO A 118 8.92 2.10 8.21
N SER A 119 7.60 1.92 8.29
CA SER A 119 6.66 2.38 7.28
C SER A 119 5.60 3.28 7.90
N PHE A 120 5.39 4.44 7.29
CA PHE A 120 4.47 5.47 7.80
C PHE A 120 3.97 6.35 6.65
N ALA A 121 2.84 7.01 6.88
CA ALA A 121 2.25 7.97 5.97
C ALA A 121 1.94 9.29 6.67
N GLY A 122 2.17 10.40 5.96
CA GLY A 122 1.55 11.69 6.23
C GLY A 122 0.38 11.89 5.28
N TYR A 123 -0.76 12.35 5.78
CA TYR A 123 -1.98 12.44 4.98
C TYR A 123 -2.94 13.55 5.42
N GLY A 124 -3.90 13.86 4.55
CA GLY A 124 -4.94 14.85 4.76
C GLY A 124 -5.76 15.09 3.50
N GLN A 125 -6.47 16.22 3.46
CA GLN A 125 -7.01 16.72 2.21
C GLN A 125 -5.84 17.11 1.27
N GLU A 126 -6.01 16.85 -0.03
CA GLU A 126 -5.08 17.25 -1.08
C GLU A 126 -4.64 18.71 -0.92
N GLY A 127 -3.35 18.97 -1.10
CA GLY A 127 -2.71 20.23 -0.71
C GLY A 127 -2.23 20.27 0.75
N ALA A 128 -2.14 19.12 1.41
CA ALA A 128 -1.68 18.96 2.79
C ALA A 128 -2.53 19.73 3.82
N GLN A 129 -3.84 19.80 3.57
CA GLN A 129 -4.78 20.54 4.39
C GLN A 129 -5.47 19.64 5.41
N ARG A 130 -5.84 20.22 6.55
CA ARG A 130 -6.80 19.59 7.47
C ARG A 130 -8.16 19.48 6.79
N TYR A 131 -8.90 18.43 7.12
CA TYR A 131 -10.30 18.36 6.72
C TYR A 131 -11.09 19.49 7.40
N PRO A 132 -12.06 20.12 6.70
CA PRO A 132 -12.88 21.19 7.28
C PRO A 132 -13.60 20.72 8.54
N ALA A 133 -13.74 21.60 9.53
CA ALA A 133 -14.44 21.27 10.78
C ALA A 133 -15.89 20.79 10.56
N ALA A 134 -16.56 21.31 9.52
CA ALA A 134 -17.91 20.89 9.12
C ALA A 134 -17.94 19.57 8.33
N ASN A 135 -16.79 19.06 7.86
CA ASN A 135 -16.66 17.78 7.15
C ASN A 135 -15.38 17.03 7.58
N PRO A 136 -15.27 16.63 8.86
CA PRO A 136 -14.05 16.01 9.39
C PRO A 136 -13.79 14.62 8.79
N GLY A 137 -14.83 13.98 8.24
CA GLY A 137 -14.76 12.70 7.55
C GLY A 137 -14.28 12.80 6.10
N GLY A 138 -14.07 14.02 5.57
CA GLY A 138 -13.54 14.22 4.23
C GLY A 138 -14.43 13.68 3.10
N LYS A 139 -15.74 13.52 3.33
CA LYS A 139 -16.64 12.90 2.35
C LYS A 139 -16.69 13.77 1.09
N GLY A 140 -16.45 13.15 -0.07
CA GLY A 140 -16.40 13.84 -1.37
C GLY A 140 -15.20 14.77 -1.57
N LEU A 141 -14.28 14.83 -0.60
CA LEU A 141 -13.03 15.58 -0.72
C LEU A 141 -11.92 14.68 -1.28
N HIS A 142 -10.95 15.30 -1.92
CA HIS A 142 -9.75 14.61 -2.37
C HIS A 142 -8.82 14.43 -1.17
N SER A 143 -8.63 13.19 -0.77
CA SER A 143 -7.69 12.80 0.28
C SER A 143 -6.45 12.22 -0.36
N LEU A 144 -5.28 12.60 0.17
CA LEU A 144 -3.98 12.19 -0.34
C LEU A 144 -3.06 11.83 0.83
N ALA A 145 -2.25 10.79 0.63
CA ALA A 145 -1.22 10.37 1.55
C ALA A 145 0.10 10.19 0.81
N TYR A 146 1.18 10.68 1.42
CA TYR A 146 2.56 10.33 1.05
C TYR A 146 3.08 9.33 2.07
N LEU A 147 3.62 8.23 1.59
CA LEU A 147 4.10 7.16 2.44
C LEU A 147 5.54 6.77 2.13
N ARG A 148 6.21 6.37 3.21
CA ARG A 148 7.49 5.69 3.20
C ARG A 148 7.26 4.20 3.44
N VAL A 149 7.96 3.36 2.66
CA VAL A 149 8.06 1.91 2.96
C VAL A 149 9.47 1.54 3.42
N GLY A 150 9.60 0.85 4.55
CA GLY A 150 10.86 0.39 5.10
C GLY A 150 11.64 -0.54 4.15
N GLY A 151 12.97 -0.51 4.27
CA GLY A 151 13.88 -1.26 3.37
C GLY A 151 13.99 -0.69 1.95
N GLN A 152 13.29 0.40 1.64
CA GLN A 152 13.27 1.03 0.32
C GLN A 152 13.51 2.53 0.43
N ARG A 153 13.83 3.18 -0.70
CA ARG A 153 14.06 4.62 -0.82
C ARG A 153 13.13 5.15 -1.90
N CYS A 154 11.84 5.14 -1.59
CA CYS A 154 10.78 5.46 -2.53
C CYS A 154 9.63 6.10 -1.76
N THR A 155 9.11 7.18 -2.31
CA THR A 155 7.84 7.75 -1.89
C THR A 155 6.73 7.09 -2.68
N TYR A 156 5.61 6.80 -2.01
CA TYR A 156 4.39 6.36 -2.68
C TYR A 156 3.26 7.31 -2.36
N ASN A 157 2.36 7.47 -3.32
CA ASN A 157 1.14 8.24 -3.17
C ASN A 157 -0.04 7.28 -3.07
N VAL A 158 -0.97 7.58 -2.17
CA VAL A 158 -2.26 6.88 -2.06
C VAL A 158 -3.34 7.94 -1.98
N TRP A 159 -4.41 7.79 -2.75
CA TRP A 159 -5.47 8.78 -2.79
C TRP A 159 -6.86 8.15 -2.70
N SER A 160 -7.82 8.94 -2.22
CA SER A 160 -9.24 8.62 -2.25
C SER A 160 -10.05 9.89 -2.45
N ARG A 161 -11.02 9.83 -3.36
CA ARG A 161 -12.06 10.85 -3.61
C ARG A 161 -13.37 10.52 -2.89
N ILE A 162 -13.37 9.49 -2.06
CA ILE A 162 -14.57 8.94 -1.39
C ILE A 162 -14.71 9.56 -0.01
N SER A 163 -13.73 9.31 0.87
CA SER A 163 -13.69 9.85 2.22
C SER A 163 -12.30 9.69 2.84
N ARG A 164 -12.08 10.36 3.97
CA ARG A 164 -10.91 10.13 4.83
C ARG A 164 -10.84 8.67 5.30
N ALA A 165 -11.96 8.11 5.76
CA ALA A 165 -12.01 6.73 6.25
C ALA A 165 -11.62 5.73 5.14
N HIS A 166 -12.02 5.99 3.90
CA HIS A 166 -11.62 5.16 2.77
C HIS A 166 -10.11 5.27 2.49
N LEU A 167 -9.51 6.46 2.60
CA LEU A 167 -8.05 6.60 2.50
C LEU A 167 -7.32 5.80 3.59
N GLU A 168 -7.78 5.91 4.83
CA GLU A 168 -7.18 5.18 5.96
C GLU A 168 -7.31 3.66 5.79
N TRP A 169 -8.45 3.19 5.29
CA TRP A 169 -8.65 1.79 4.93
C TRP A 169 -7.69 1.32 3.84
N LEU A 170 -7.44 2.13 2.79
CA LEU A 170 -6.45 1.80 1.76
C LEU A 170 -5.07 1.61 2.38
N LEU A 171 -4.65 2.55 3.23
CA LEU A 171 -3.34 2.52 3.90
C LEU A 171 -3.13 1.23 4.72
N ASP A 172 -4.17 0.76 5.42
CA ASP A 172 -4.10 -0.49 6.20
C ASP A 172 -4.10 -1.76 5.33
N ASN A 173 -4.65 -1.66 4.12
CA ASN A 173 -4.80 -2.78 3.19
C ASN A 173 -3.67 -2.89 2.17
N LEU A 174 -2.71 -1.96 2.16
CA LEU A 174 -1.54 -2.07 1.29
C LEU A 174 -0.70 -3.30 1.60
N ARG A 175 -0.21 -3.94 0.55
CA ARG A 175 0.78 -5.02 0.59
C ARG A 175 1.94 -4.68 -0.32
N LEU A 176 3.14 -4.90 0.19
CA LEU A 176 4.34 -4.81 -0.61
C LEU A 176 4.49 -6.08 -1.46
N LEU A 177 4.62 -5.90 -2.76
CA LEU A 177 4.90 -6.99 -3.68
C LEU A 177 6.41 -7.25 -3.72
N ARG A 178 6.79 -8.52 -3.88
CA ARG A 178 8.18 -8.85 -4.20
C ARG A 178 8.54 -8.31 -5.59
N ARG A 179 9.72 -7.70 -5.67
CA ARG A 179 10.38 -7.27 -6.92
C ARG A 179 10.73 -8.49 -7.76
#